data_AF-A0A5C6N312-F1
#
_entry.id   AF-A0A5C6N312-F1
#
_cell.length_a   1.000
_cell.length_b   1.000
_cell.length_c   1.000
_cell.angle_alpha   90.00
_cell.angle_beta   90.00
_cell.angle_gamma   90.00
#
_symmetry.space_group_name_H-M   'P 1'
#
loop_
_entity.id
_entity.type
_entity.pdbx_description
1 polymer ?
#
loop_
_entity_poly.entity_id
_entity_poly.type
_entity_poly.pdbx_seq_one_letter_code
_entity_poly.pdbx_strand_id
1 'polypeptide(L)'
;MLACAEMITMCLQSAKKKHLRAQQQQQPPLPTAGQGLTIFYDIFRRADKNDDGKLSFEEFNTYFADGILTTEELQELFYSIDGRQNSNLDTEKLSDYFSQHLGEYLNVLSALESLNIAILKAMDKTKEEYQGSSVLGQFVTRFMLRETSSQLLSLQRSLQCAMEAVEEQSSPAPREAAAVEQVATQRSGRRCARRGQNKACIPARSAAPATEGGIEDEENWCSQINKLQQLLDKLECQSPKLEPLKEDTLASTYKSNILLVQRQMAVTDKDLDDFGGFLKSYVDATSTQPENLHVSVQKLPGKSCYIMYEFWQDRISWMSYLQSDSSKVFQRHIIDMLEDTEVVSTMLIPGVYRYMHFEAS
;
A
#
# COMPACT_ATOMS: atom_id res chain seq x y z
N MET A 1 17.11 -31.18 7.47
CA MET A 1 16.61 -29.87 6.96
C MET A 1 17.11 -28.68 7.79
N LEU A 2 18.40 -28.62 8.19
CA LEU A 2 18.95 -27.48 8.95
C LEU A 2 19.80 -26.52 8.10
N ALA A 3 20.17 -26.92 6.87
CA ALA A 3 21.13 -26.19 6.04
C ALA A 3 20.64 -24.81 5.55
N CYS A 4 19.35 -24.66 5.24
CA CYS A 4 18.82 -23.38 4.72
C CYS A 4 18.70 -22.31 5.81
N ALA A 5 18.31 -22.69 7.03
CA ALA A 5 18.20 -21.77 8.16
C ALA A 5 19.58 -21.27 8.63
N GLU A 6 20.58 -22.15 8.63
CA GLU A 6 21.96 -21.78 8.93
C GLU A 6 22.56 -20.87 7.86
N MET A 7 22.30 -21.13 6.57
CA MET A 7 22.75 -20.25 5.49
C MET A 7 22.11 -18.86 5.55
N ILE A 8 20.79 -18.77 5.80
CA ILE A 8 20.10 -17.48 5.94
C ILE A 8 20.66 -16.73 7.15
N THR A 9 20.88 -17.41 8.27
CA THR A 9 21.44 -16.80 9.49
C THR A 9 22.87 -16.31 9.27
N MET A 10 23.70 -17.07 8.56
CA MET A 10 25.06 -16.68 8.18
C MET A 10 25.09 -15.49 7.21
N CYS A 11 24.17 -15.45 6.23
CA CYS A 11 24.02 -14.31 5.31
C CYS A 11 23.58 -13.04 6.05
N LEU A 12 22.61 -13.15 6.98
CA LEU A 12 22.13 -12.03 7.79
C LEU A 12 23.19 -11.55 8.78
N GLN A 13 23.94 -12.46 9.40
CA GLN A 13 25.06 -12.10 10.30
C GLN A 13 26.24 -11.48 9.54
N SER A 14 26.51 -11.94 8.32
CA SER A 14 27.53 -11.36 7.42
C SER A 14 27.13 -9.96 6.95
N ALA A 15 25.86 -9.76 6.58
CA ALA A 15 25.30 -8.46 6.25
C ALA A 15 25.35 -7.50 7.46
N LYS A 16 25.00 -7.98 8.66
CA LYS A 16 25.08 -7.21 9.91
C LYS A 16 26.51 -6.82 10.26
N LYS A 17 27.50 -7.72 10.11
CA LYS A 17 28.93 -7.42 10.35
C LYS A 17 29.51 -6.45 9.30
N LYS A 18 29.11 -6.56 8.03
CA LYS A 18 29.47 -5.61 6.98
C LYS A 18 28.86 -4.23 7.24
N HIS A 19 27.61 -4.16 7.70
CA HIS A 19 26.96 -2.91 8.08
C HIS A 19 27.61 -2.26 9.31
N LEU A 20 27.98 -3.04 10.34
CA LEU A 20 28.71 -2.55 11.51
C LEU A 20 30.10 -2.01 11.17
N ARG A 21 30.83 -2.68 10.24
CA ARG A 21 32.13 -2.19 9.74
C ARG A 21 31.99 -0.93 8.87
N ALA A 22 30.91 -0.82 8.08
CA ALA A 22 30.61 0.38 7.32
C ALA A 22 30.24 1.57 8.21
N GLN A 23 29.50 1.33 9.31
CA GLN A 23 29.19 2.35 10.32
C GLN A 23 30.43 2.80 11.13
N GLN A 24 31.44 1.95 11.32
CA GLN A 24 32.70 2.36 11.96
C GLN A 24 33.63 3.19 11.05
N GLN A 25 33.39 3.22 9.73
CA GLN A 25 34.17 4.03 8.77
C GLN A 25 33.43 5.30 8.30
N GLN A 26 32.18 5.51 8.72
CA GLN A 26 31.42 6.73 8.45
C GLN A 26 31.06 7.40 9.77
N GLN A 27 31.88 8.38 10.17
CA GLN A 27 31.39 9.42 11.07
C GLN A 27 30.12 10.03 10.47
N PRO A 28 29.09 10.34 11.28
CA PRO A 28 27.94 11.09 10.77
C PRO A 28 28.46 12.42 10.20
N PRO A 29 28.09 12.83 8.98
CA PRO A 29 28.40 14.17 8.52
C PRO A 29 27.76 15.14 9.51
N LEU A 30 28.55 16.08 10.02
CA LEU A 30 28.01 17.30 10.64
C LEU A 30 26.95 17.88 9.70
N PRO A 31 25.85 18.45 10.21
CA PRO A 31 24.87 19.13 9.37
C PRO A 31 25.59 20.27 8.67
N THR A 32 25.91 20.05 7.40
CA THR A 32 26.48 21.07 6.54
C THR A 32 25.39 22.12 6.36
N ALA A 33 25.69 23.38 6.67
CA ALA A 33 24.79 24.50 6.39
C ALA A 33 24.39 24.43 4.90
N GLY A 34 23.14 24.05 4.62
CA GLY A 34 22.63 23.84 3.24
C GLY A 34 21.84 22.55 2.99
N GLN A 35 21.85 21.55 3.88
CA GLN A 35 21.03 20.34 3.70
C GLN A 35 19.53 20.67 3.80
N GLY A 36 18.76 20.27 2.79
CA GLY A 36 17.33 20.54 2.64
C GLY A 36 16.99 21.84 1.89
N LEU A 37 17.98 22.69 1.58
CA LEU A 37 17.77 23.94 0.85
C LEU A 37 17.94 23.81 -0.68
N THR A 38 18.52 22.70 -1.15
CA THR A 38 18.68 22.44 -2.59
C THR A 38 17.34 22.33 -3.32
N ILE A 39 16.27 21.94 -2.61
CA ILE A 39 14.90 21.94 -3.12
C ILE A 39 14.44 23.33 -3.56
N PHE A 40 15.00 24.42 -3.00
CA PHE A 40 14.62 25.77 -3.40
C PHE A 40 15.08 26.08 -4.82
N TYR A 41 16.17 25.49 -5.29
CA TYR A 41 16.54 25.57 -6.70
C TYR A 41 15.52 24.87 -7.59
N ASP A 42 14.99 23.72 -7.18
CA ASP A 42 13.93 23.01 -7.92
C ASP A 42 12.57 23.71 -7.85
N ILE A 43 12.25 24.36 -6.73
CA ILE A 43 11.06 25.22 -6.60
C ILE A 43 11.22 26.44 -7.51
N PHE A 44 12.38 27.10 -7.46
CA PHE A 44 12.70 28.25 -8.30
C PHE A 44 12.59 27.92 -9.78
N ARG A 45 13.20 26.81 -10.23
CA ARG A 45 13.09 26.31 -11.60
C ARG A 45 11.65 25.99 -12.05
N ARG A 46 10.74 25.69 -11.12
CA ARG A 46 9.32 25.44 -11.46
C ARG A 46 8.52 26.73 -11.54
N ALA A 47 8.93 27.73 -10.77
CA ALA A 47 8.31 29.06 -10.72
C ALA A 47 8.78 29.97 -11.86
N ASP A 48 10.09 29.94 -12.19
CA ASP A 48 10.72 30.66 -13.30
C ASP A 48 10.25 30.04 -14.62
N LYS A 49 9.37 30.75 -15.35
CA LYS A 49 8.76 30.24 -16.58
C LYS A 49 9.52 30.63 -17.83
N ASN A 50 10.32 31.70 -17.75
CA ASN A 50 11.08 32.23 -18.88
C ASN A 50 12.58 31.82 -18.82
N ASP A 51 12.99 31.09 -17.78
CA ASP A 51 14.34 30.62 -17.51
C ASP A 51 15.37 31.77 -17.45
N ASP A 52 14.96 32.96 -16.99
CA ASP A 52 15.84 34.14 -16.90
C ASP A 52 16.69 34.18 -15.61
N GLY A 53 16.46 33.23 -14.69
CA GLY A 53 17.17 33.09 -13.43
C GLY A 53 16.68 34.04 -12.33
N LYS A 54 15.54 34.70 -12.52
CA LYS A 54 14.89 35.63 -11.57
C LYS A 54 13.39 35.37 -11.57
N LEU A 55 12.75 35.56 -10.42
CA LEU A 55 11.29 35.52 -10.34
C LEU A 55 10.73 36.93 -10.41
N SER A 56 9.98 37.21 -11.46
CA SER A 56 9.09 38.37 -11.50
C SER A 56 7.93 38.19 -10.52
N PHE A 57 7.25 39.29 -10.17
CA PHE A 57 6.06 39.20 -9.33
C PHE A 57 4.95 38.35 -9.98
N GLU A 58 4.82 38.38 -11.31
CA GLU A 58 3.80 37.59 -12.02
C GLU A 58 4.06 36.08 -11.88
N GLU A 59 5.30 35.65 -12.00
CA GLU A 59 5.71 34.25 -11.78
C GLU A 59 5.57 33.84 -10.33
N PHE A 60 5.98 34.71 -9.41
CA PHE A 60 5.81 34.49 -7.98
C PHE A 60 4.34 34.33 -7.61
N ASN A 61 3.48 35.25 -8.06
CA ASN A 61 2.04 35.18 -7.80
C ASN A 61 1.40 33.94 -8.42
N THR A 62 1.80 33.58 -9.64
CA THR A 62 1.26 32.38 -10.32
C THR A 62 1.65 31.09 -9.59
N TYR A 63 2.85 31.02 -9.01
CA TYR A 63 3.35 29.83 -8.35
C TYR A 63 2.91 29.71 -6.87
N PHE A 64 2.88 30.82 -6.14
CA PHE A 64 2.65 30.85 -4.69
C PHE A 64 1.21 31.20 -4.27
N ALA A 65 0.35 31.66 -5.18
CA ALA A 65 -1.05 31.93 -4.83
C ALA A 65 -1.77 30.63 -4.43
N ASP A 66 -2.13 30.54 -3.15
CA ASP A 66 -2.85 29.41 -2.55
C ASP A 66 -4.26 29.78 -2.05
N GLY A 67 -4.64 31.06 -2.16
CA GLY A 67 -5.91 31.60 -1.69
C GLY A 67 -5.96 31.95 -0.19
N ILE A 68 -4.88 31.72 0.56
CA ILE A 68 -4.73 32.15 1.95
C ILE A 68 -4.33 33.63 2.00
N LEU A 69 -3.35 34.03 1.19
CA LEU A 69 -2.95 35.42 1.02
C LEU A 69 -3.67 36.06 -0.15
N THR A 70 -4.10 37.31 0.05
CA THR A 70 -4.56 38.17 -1.06
C THR A 70 -3.40 38.52 -1.98
N THR A 71 -3.69 38.94 -3.21
CA THR A 71 -2.65 39.35 -4.17
C THR A 71 -1.83 40.53 -3.62
N GLU A 72 -2.46 41.43 -2.88
CA GLU A 72 -1.81 42.56 -2.22
C GLU A 72 -0.85 42.10 -1.10
N GLU A 73 -1.28 41.18 -0.23
CA GLU A 73 -0.43 40.61 0.82
C GLU A 73 0.73 39.80 0.24
N LEU A 74 0.48 39.06 -0.84
CA LEU A 74 1.52 38.31 -1.55
C LEU A 74 2.53 39.25 -2.24
N GLN A 75 2.06 40.42 -2.69
CA GLN A 75 2.93 41.46 -3.23
C GLN A 75 3.79 42.12 -2.14
N GLU A 76 3.24 42.39 -0.97
CA GLU A 76 4.01 42.87 0.18
C GLU A 76 5.07 41.84 0.60
N LEU A 77 4.71 40.55 0.61
CA LEU A 77 5.64 39.45 0.87
C LEU A 77 6.78 39.45 -0.16
N PHE A 78 6.47 39.52 -1.45
CA PHE A 78 7.47 39.58 -2.52
C PHE A 78 8.46 40.74 -2.32
N TYR A 79 7.96 41.94 -2.03
CA TYR A 79 8.82 43.11 -1.80
C TYR A 79 9.62 43.02 -0.51
N SER A 80 9.10 42.34 0.52
CA SER A 80 9.82 42.09 1.78
C SER A 80 11.03 41.18 1.56
N ILE A 81 10.88 40.15 0.73
CA ILE A 81 11.95 39.19 0.40
C ILE A 81 12.98 39.81 -0.53
N ASP A 82 12.56 40.56 -1.55
CA ASP A 82 13.49 41.23 -2.47
C ASP A 82 14.29 42.38 -1.80
N GLY A 83 13.81 42.90 -0.66
CA GLY A 83 14.39 44.06 0.00
C GLY A 83 14.06 45.38 -0.69
N ARG A 84 12.96 45.42 -1.46
CA ARG A 84 12.40 46.59 -2.17
C ARG A 84 13.31 47.26 -3.22
N GLN A 85 14.24 46.54 -3.85
CA GLN A 85 15.24 47.18 -4.73
C GLN A 85 15.15 46.80 -6.21
N ASN A 86 14.72 45.59 -6.61
CA ASN A 86 14.97 45.11 -7.97
C ASN A 86 13.75 44.52 -8.71
N SER A 87 12.57 44.45 -8.09
CA SER A 87 11.34 43.88 -8.67
C SER A 87 11.49 42.43 -9.16
N ASN A 88 12.60 41.77 -8.80
CA ASN A 88 13.02 40.47 -9.28
C ASN A 88 13.71 39.73 -8.15
N LEU A 89 13.20 38.55 -7.83
CA LEU A 89 13.61 37.78 -6.67
C LEU A 89 14.58 36.68 -7.11
N ASP A 90 15.76 36.62 -6.51
CA ASP A 90 16.79 35.62 -6.80
C ASP A 90 16.66 34.39 -5.89
N THR A 91 17.28 33.28 -6.30
CA THR A 91 17.16 31.99 -5.59
C THR A 91 17.75 32.04 -4.17
N GLU A 92 18.80 32.85 -3.97
CA GLU A 92 19.46 32.99 -2.67
C GLU A 92 18.55 33.70 -1.66
N LYS A 93 17.96 34.86 -2.00
CA LYS A 93 17.02 35.56 -1.12
C LYS A 93 15.78 34.74 -0.81
N LEU A 94 15.25 34.00 -1.79
CA LEU A 94 14.10 33.11 -1.59
C LEU A 94 14.44 32.01 -0.58
N SER A 95 15.60 31.38 -0.77
CA SER A 95 16.10 30.32 0.09
C SER A 95 16.34 30.84 1.51
N ASP A 96 16.97 32.00 1.66
CA ASP A 96 17.25 32.62 2.95
C ASP A 96 15.96 32.94 3.72
N TYR A 97 14.94 33.46 3.03
CA TYR A 97 13.64 33.71 3.62
C TYR A 97 12.98 32.42 4.11
N PHE A 98 12.81 31.43 3.24
CA PHE A 98 12.12 30.19 3.62
C PHE A 98 12.89 29.37 4.65
N SER A 99 14.23 29.42 4.66
CA SER A 99 15.04 28.73 5.66
C SER A 99 14.64 29.09 7.11
N GLN A 100 14.14 30.32 7.32
CA GLN A 100 13.68 30.80 8.63
C GLN A 100 12.24 30.38 8.95
N HIS A 101 11.46 29.97 7.95
CA HIS A 101 10.02 29.73 8.06
C HIS A 101 9.59 28.27 7.86
N LEU A 102 10.51 27.36 7.49
CA LEU A 102 10.19 25.95 7.24
C LEU A 102 9.83 25.14 8.50
N GLY A 103 10.35 25.53 9.67
CA GLY A 103 10.17 24.76 10.91
C GLY A 103 10.54 23.27 10.75
N GLU A 104 9.67 22.37 11.20
CA GLU A 104 9.88 20.91 11.11
C GLU A 104 9.96 20.38 9.67
N TYR A 105 9.44 21.11 8.68
CA TYR A 105 9.56 20.70 7.28
C TYR A 105 10.99 20.75 6.77
N LEU A 106 11.90 21.49 7.43
CA LEU A 106 13.32 21.42 7.12
C LEU A 106 13.88 20.00 7.29
N ASN A 107 13.47 19.31 8.36
CA ASN A 107 13.87 17.93 8.61
C ASN A 107 13.32 16.99 7.53
N VAL A 108 12.08 17.22 7.08
CA VAL A 108 11.44 16.46 6.00
C VAL A 108 12.20 16.65 4.68
N LEU A 109 12.50 17.90 4.31
CA LEU A 109 13.21 18.22 3.07
C LEU A 109 14.65 17.69 3.07
N SER A 110 15.36 17.77 4.20
CA SER A 110 16.69 17.17 4.37
C SER A 110 16.67 15.64 4.24
N ALA A 111 15.65 14.99 4.80
CA ALA A 111 15.46 13.55 4.65
C ALA A 111 15.16 13.16 3.19
N LEU A 112 14.35 13.95 2.48
CA LEU A 112 14.06 13.74 1.06
C LEU A 112 15.31 13.91 0.18
N GLU A 113 16.14 14.90 0.46
CA GLU A 113 17.41 15.09 -0.23
C GLU A 113 18.36 13.89 0.00
N SER A 114 18.49 13.46 1.26
CA SER A 114 19.29 12.28 1.62
C SER A 114 18.79 11.01 0.92
N LEU A 115 17.47 10.84 0.86
CA LEU A 115 16.83 9.74 0.16
C LEU A 115 17.09 9.79 -1.34
N ASN A 116 17.00 10.96 -1.97
CA ASN A 116 17.29 11.13 -3.39
C ASN A 116 18.74 10.75 -3.71
N ILE A 117 19.71 11.23 -2.92
CA ILE A 117 21.12 10.86 -3.08
C ILE A 117 21.31 9.35 -2.95
N ALA A 118 20.66 8.71 -1.96
CA ALA A 118 20.75 7.27 -1.75
C ALA A 118 20.16 6.47 -2.92
N ILE A 119 19.03 6.91 -3.48
CA ILE A 119 18.39 6.29 -4.64
C ILE A 119 19.29 6.42 -5.86
N LEU A 120 19.78 7.62 -6.17
CA LEU A 120 20.66 7.85 -7.32
C LEU A 120 21.91 6.97 -7.24
N LYS A 121 22.55 6.91 -6.06
CA LYS A 121 23.71 6.04 -5.84
C LYS A 121 23.37 4.56 -6.03
N ALA A 122 22.20 4.11 -5.57
CA ALA A 122 21.74 2.74 -5.77
C ALA A 122 21.43 2.44 -7.24
N MET A 123 20.91 3.42 -7.98
CA MET A 123 20.63 3.32 -9.41
C MET A 123 21.90 3.27 -10.24
N ASP A 124 22.90 4.11 -9.95
CA ASP A 124 24.21 4.07 -10.62
C ASP A 124 24.86 2.70 -10.44
N LYS A 125 24.89 2.20 -9.20
CA LYS A 125 25.40 0.86 -8.89
C LYS A 125 24.62 -0.24 -9.60
N THR A 126 23.30 -0.13 -9.64
CA THR A 126 22.44 -1.05 -10.38
C THR A 126 22.79 -1.07 -11.86
N LYS A 127 22.97 0.11 -12.47
CA LYS A 127 23.33 0.24 -13.88
C LYS A 127 24.67 -0.45 -14.20
N GLU A 128 25.66 -0.33 -13.32
CA GLU A 128 26.98 -0.95 -13.49
C GLU A 128 26.97 -2.48 -13.29
N GLU A 129 26.30 -2.97 -12.24
CA GLU A 129 26.41 -4.37 -11.81
C GLU A 129 25.33 -5.29 -12.42
N TYR A 130 24.22 -4.75 -12.93
CA TYR A 130 23.04 -5.56 -13.29
C TYR A 130 23.32 -6.61 -14.37
N GLN A 131 23.95 -6.23 -15.49
CA GLN A 131 24.21 -7.17 -16.59
C GLN A 131 25.26 -8.24 -16.22
N GLY A 132 26.19 -7.91 -15.32
CA GLY A 132 27.20 -8.83 -14.82
C GLY A 132 26.74 -9.70 -13.64
N SER A 133 25.55 -9.46 -13.10
CA SER A 133 25.02 -10.18 -11.94
C SER A 133 24.39 -11.52 -12.31
N SER A 134 24.36 -12.45 -11.34
CA SER A 134 23.65 -13.73 -11.48
C SER A 134 22.15 -13.53 -11.67
N VAL A 135 21.44 -14.57 -12.15
CA VAL A 135 19.98 -14.54 -12.31
C VAL A 135 19.27 -14.15 -11.01
N LEU A 136 19.74 -14.67 -9.87
CA LEU A 136 19.22 -14.31 -8.55
C LEU A 136 19.53 -12.84 -8.21
N GLY A 137 20.74 -12.35 -8.52
CA GLY A 137 21.10 -10.95 -8.32
C GLY A 137 20.24 -9.99 -9.14
N GLN A 138 20.00 -10.29 -10.42
CA GLN A 138 19.12 -9.53 -11.28
C GLN A 138 17.67 -9.52 -10.76
N PHE A 139 17.17 -10.67 -10.29
CA PHE A 139 15.86 -10.76 -9.66
C PHE A 139 15.76 -9.86 -8.41
N VAL A 140 16.72 -9.96 -7.50
CA VAL A 140 16.75 -9.15 -6.26
C VAL A 140 16.79 -7.66 -6.62
N THR A 141 17.61 -7.25 -7.58
CA THR A 141 17.67 -5.85 -8.02
C THR A 141 16.33 -5.35 -8.57
N ARG A 142 15.65 -6.12 -9.43
CA ARG A 142 14.32 -5.75 -9.96
C ARG A 142 13.27 -5.69 -8.86
N PHE A 143 13.30 -6.64 -7.92
CA PHE A 143 12.43 -6.65 -6.76
C PHE A 143 12.64 -5.40 -5.90
N MET A 144 13.88 -5.08 -5.54
CA MET A 144 14.20 -3.91 -4.70
C MET A 144 13.80 -2.60 -5.38
N LEU A 145 14.04 -2.43 -6.69
CA LEU A 145 13.58 -1.24 -7.41
C LEU A 145 12.05 -1.09 -7.38
N ARG A 146 11.32 -2.17 -7.61
CA ARG A 146 9.85 -2.18 -7.55
C ARG A 146 9.33 -1.87 -6.15
N GLU A 147 9.98 -2.43 -5.13
CA GLU A 147 9.60 -2.23 -3.74
C GLU A 147 9.88 -0.79 -3.30
N THR A 148 11.07 -0.24 -3.58
CA THR A 148 11.40 1.17 -3.30
C THR A 148 10.41 2.13 -3.96
N SER A 149 10.02 1.87 -5.22
CA SER A 149 8.98 2.68 -5.90
C SER A 149 7.62 2.60 -5.19
N SER A 150 7.22 1.40 -4.76
CA SER A 150 5.96 1.20 -4.01
C SER A 150 5.96 1.95 -2.67
N GLN A 151 7.09 1.94 -1.95
CA GLN A 151 7.24 2.64 -0.68
C GLN A 151 7.15 4.17 -0.86
N LEU A 152 7.79 4.72 -1.91
CA LEU A 152 7.68 6.14 -2.25
C LEU A 152 6.24 6.55 -2.58
N LEU A 153 5.52 5.73 -3.34
CA LEU A 153 4.11 5.99 -3.68
C LEU A 153 3.22 5.99 -2.43
N SER A 154 3.50 5.09 -1.48
CA SER A 154 2.80 5.06 -0.19
C SER A 154 3.00 6.35 0.60
N LEU A 155 4.24 6.83 0.68
CA LEU A 155 4.57 8.12 1.32
C LEU A 155 3.86 9.29 0.63
N GLN A 156 3.86 9.32 -0.71
CA GLN A 156 3.16 10.35 -1.48
C GLN A 156 1.65 10.36 -1.18
N ARG A 157 1.01 9.20 -1.09
CA ARG A 157 -0.43 9.10 -0.74
C ARG A 157 -0.71 9.65 0.65
N SER A 158 0.14 9.33 1.62
CA SER A 158 -0.01 9.86 2.98
C SER A 158 0.11 11.39 3.01
N LEU A 159 1.05 11.96 2.26
CA LEU A 159 1.21 13.42 2.14
C LEU A 159 0.00 14.05 1.44
N GLN A 160 -0.51 13.43 0.37
CA GLN A 160 -1.70 13.90 -0.34
C GLN A 160 -2.92 13.97 0.59
N CYS A 161 -3.16 12.95 1.41
CA CYS A 161 -4.24 12.97 2.38
C CYS A 161 -4.07 14.08 3.43
N ALA A 162 -2.83 14.35 3.87
CA ALA A 162 -2.55 15.45 4.79
C ALA A 162 -2.83 16.82 4.14
N MET A 163 -2.45 16.99 2.88
CA MET A 163 -2.73 18.22 2.11
C MET A 163 -4.23 18.48 1.98
N GLU A 164 -5.01 17.45 1.58
CA GLU A 164 -6.47 17.55 1.46
C GLU A 164 -7.14 17.92 2.79
N ALA A 165 -6.67 17.34 3.90
CA ALA A 165 -7.18 17.65 5.24
C ALA A 165 -6.86 19.09 5.70
N VAL A 166 -5.74 19.66 5.24
CA VAL A 166 -5.37 21.06 5.52
C VAL A 166 -6.21 22.02 4.67
N GLU A 167 -6.45 21.69 3.40
CA GLU A 167 -7.28 22.50 2.49
C GLU A 167 -8.76 22.56 2.93
N GLU A 168 -9.31 21.47 3.47
CA GLU A 168 -10.67 21.46 4.02
C GLU A 168 -10.80 22.37 5.26
N GLN A 169 -9.72 22.55 6.03
CA GLN A 169 -9.71 23.42 7.21
C GLN A 169 -9.53 24.91 6.88
N SER A 170 -8.85 25.23 5.77
CA SER A 170 -8.61 26.61 5.33
C SER A 170 -9.76 27.20 4.51
N SER A 171 -10.72 26.37 4.08
CA SER A 171 -11.92 26.80 3.37
C SER A 171 -12.87 27.59 4.30
N PRO A 172 -13.24 28.85 3.99
CA PRO A 172 -14.18 29.60 4.81
C PRO A 172 -15.57 28.95 4.74
N ALA A 173 -15.97 28.26 5.81
CA ALA A 173 -17.34 27.80 5.98
C ALA A 173 -18.30 29.01 5.86
N PRO A 174 -19.42 28.91 5.12
CA PRO A 174 -20.45 29.94 5.13
C PRO A 174 -20.88 30.21 6.58
N ARG A 175 -20.63 31.44 7.06
CA ARG A 175 -21.15 31.92 8.33
C ARG A 175 -22.67 32.02 8.23
N GLU A 176 -23.38 31.05 8.79
CA GLU A 176 -24.73 31.29 9.29
C GLU A 176 -24.75 31.13 10.80
N ALA A 177 -25.15 32.22 11.45
CA ALA A 177 -25.28 32.35 12.88
C ALA A 177 -26.60 31.76 13.39
N ALA A 178 -26.54 31.39 14.66
CA ALA A 178 -27.61 31.10 15.62
C ALA A 178 -28.13 29.65 15.71
N ALA A 179 -28.10 29.18 16.95
CA ALA A 179 -28.36 27.84 17.44
C ALA A 179 -29.79 27.34 17.24
N VAL A 180 -29.97 26.01 17.22
CA VAL A 180 -30.75 25.21 18.19
C VAL A 180 -30.80 23.73 17.77
N GLU A 181 -30.59 22.87 18.77
CA GLU A 181 -30.94 21.45 18.94
C GLU A 181 -30.58 20.35 17.93
N GLN A 182 -30.04 19.31 18.54
CA GLN A 182 -29.91 17.94 18.05
C GLN A 182 -31.24 17.40 17.50
N VAL A 183 -31.25 17.00 16.23
CA VAL A 183 -31.97 15.80 15.77
C VAL A 183 -31.15 15.14 14.68
N ALA A 184 -30.88 13.85 14.87
CA ALA A 184 -30.34 12.96 13.87
C ALA A 184 -31.23 12.93 12.62
N THR A 185 -30.69 13.27 11.46
CA THR A 185 -31.26 12.81 10.19
C THR A 185 -30.15 12.63 9.16
N GLN A 186 -30.13 11.42 8.58
CA GLN A 186 -29.35 11.03 7.43
C GLN A 186 -29.24 12.14 6.37
N ARG A 187 -28.02 12.37 5.88
CA ARG A 187 -27.82 12.85 4.52
C ARG A 187 -26.77 12.01 3.83
N SER A 188 -27.29 11.04 3.08
CA SER A 188 -26.63 10.41 1.94
C SER A 188 -26.12 11.46 0.96
N GLY A 189 -24.92 11.22 0.42
CA GLY A 189 -24.45 11.75 -0.85
C GLY A 189 -23.51 12.95 -0.77
N ARG A 190 -22.20 12.68 -0.69
CA ARG A 190 -21.20 13.60 -1.26
C ARG A 190 -20.54 12.92 -2.46
N ARG A 191 -20.94 13.41 -3.63
CA ARG A 191 -20.33 13.12 -4.93
C ARG A 191 -18.92 13.71 -4.93
N CYS A 192 -17.96 12.90 -5.35
CA CYS A 192 -16.63 13.36 -5.74
C CYS A 192 -16.79 14.23 -7.00
N ALA A 193 -16.62 15.54 -6.86
CA ALA A 193 -16.70 16.48 -7.96
C ALA A 193 -15.36 16.51 -8.71
N ARG A 194 -15.25 15.76 -9.81
CA ARG A 194 -14.21 16.05 -10.81
C ARG A 194 -14.64 17.28 -11.60
N ARG A 195 -13.88 18.38 -11.47
CA ARG A 195 -13.85 19.45 -12.46
C ARG A 195 -12.51 19.37 -13.18
N GLY A 196 -12.54 18.80 -14.38
CA GLY A 196 -11.53 18.96 -15.41
C GLY A 196 -12.26 19.35 -16.69
N GLN A 197 -12.40 20.65 -16.93
CA GLN A 197 -12.90 21.20 -18.18
C GLN A 197 -11.80 21.07 -19.23
N ASN A 198 -12.14 20.54 -20.41
CA ASN A 198 -11.51 20.97 -21.65
C ASN A 198 -12.63 21.27 -22.64
N LYS A 199 -12.89 22.57 -22.83
CA LYS A 199 -13.73 23.11 -23.90
C LYS A 199 -12.81 23.49 -25.06
N ALA A 200 -13.12 22.98 -26.24
CA ALA A 200 -13.08 23.77 -27.47
C ALA A 200 -14.00 23.10 -28.51
N CYS A 201 -15.25 23.55 -28.56
CA CYS A 201 -16.13 23.30 -29.69
C CYS A 201 -16.53 24.69 -30.20
N ILE A 202 -15.91 25.13 -31.30
CA ILE A 202 -16.33 26.31 -32.05
C ILE A 202 -17.22 25.82 -33.19
N PRO A 203 -18.47 26.27 -33.34
CA PRO A 203 -19.20 26.08 -34.58
C PRO A 203 -18.98 27.32 -35.47
N ALA A 204 -18.19 27.17 -36.53
CA ALA A 204 -18.19 28.11 -37.64
C ALA A 204 -18.75 27.40 -38.88
N ARG A 205 -19.97 27.78 -39.27
CA ARG A 205 -20.64 27.28 -40.47
C ARG A 205 -20.31 28.22 -41.63
N SER A 206 -19.59 27.77 -42.65
CA SER A 206 -19.62 28.36 -44.01
C SER A 206 -19.17 27.36 -45.09
N ALA A 207 -20.15 26.90 -45.88
CA ALA A 207 -20.15 26.56 -47.31
C ALA A 207 -18.99 25.78 -48.00
N ALA A 208 -19.25 24.49 -48.29
CA ALA A 208 -19.16 23.70 -49.57
C ALA A 208 -17.87 23.66 -50.45
N PRO A 209 -17.71 22.68 -51.38
CA PRO A 209 -18.08 21.24 -51.39
C PRO A 209 -16.93 20.28 -51.85
N ALA A 210 -17.22 18.97 -51.74
CA ALA A 210 -16.65 17.82 -52.47
C ALA A 210 -15.20 17.36 -52.19
N THR A 211 -15.08 16.19 -51.54
CA THR A 211 -14.38 15.00 -52.07
C THR A 211 -14.84 13.78 -51.26
N GLU A 212 -15.54 12.86 -51.92
CA GLU A 212 -15.90 11.55 -51.39
C GLU A 212 -14.62 10.71 -51.25
N GLY A 213 -14.39 10.15 -50.06
CA GLY A 213 -13.33 9.17 -49.85
C GLY A 213 -12.90 9.04 -48.39
N GLY A 214 -13.54 8.13 -47.65
CA GLY A 214 -13.00 7.54 -46.42
C GLY A 214 -13.32 8.27 -45.12
N ILE A 215 -14.56 8.18 -44.62
CA ILE A 215 -14.93 8.60 -43.25
C ILE A 215 -15.34 7.41 -42.37
N GLU A 216 -15.48 6.20 -42.93
CA GLU A 216 -15.99 5.05 -42.17
C GLU A 216 -15.01 4.52 -41.10
N ASP A 217 -13.70 4.75 -41.25
CA ASP A 217 -12.69 4.25 -40.31
C ASP A 217 -12.53 5.12 -39.05
N GLU A 218 -12.66 6.45 -39.14
CA GLU A 218 -12.52 7.32 -37.95
C GLU A 218 -13.69 7.16 -36.99
N GLU A 219 -14.92 7.02 -37.50
CA GLU A 219 -16.11 6.77 -36.67
C GLU A 219 -16.03 5.44 -35.92
N ASN A 220 -15.41 4.42 -36.53
CA ASN A 220 -15.18 3.11 -35.93
C ASN A 220 -14.22 3.21 -34.73
N TRP A 221 -13.09 3.93 -34.89
CA TRP A 221 -12.14 4.18 -33.80
C TRP A 221 -12.76 5.02 -32.68
N CYS A 222 -13.54 6.04 -33.01
CA CYS A 222 -14.24 6.86 -32.02
C CYS A 222 -15.26 6.01 -31.23
N SER A 223 -15.97 5.09 -31.89
CA SER A 223 -16.90 4.18 -31.23
C SER A 223 -16.19 3.20 -30.27
N GLN A 224 -15.00 2.71 -30.65
CA GLN A 224 -14.19 1.83 -29.81
C GLN A 224 -13.60 2.56 -28.60
N ILE A 225 -13.11 3.78 -28.78
CA ILE A 225 -12.62 4.62 -27.67
C ILE A 225 -13.77 4.91 -26.69
N ASN A 226 -14.96 5.27 -27.20
CA ASN A 226 -16.13 5.50 -26.36
C ASN A 226 -16.60 4.23 -25.64
N LYS A 227 -16.50 3.07 -26.28
CA LYS A 227 -16.83 1.78 -25.66
C LYS A 227 -15.83 1.40 -24.56
N LEU A 228 -14.54 1.65 -24.78
CA LEU A 228 -13.51 1.45 -23.77
C LEU A 228 -13.70 2.40 -22.59
N GLN A 229 -14.02 3.68 -22.84
CA GLN A 229 -14.34 4.64 -21.79
C GLN A 229 -15.54 4.17 -20.95
N GLN A 230 -16.61 3.68 -21.58
CA GLN A 230 -17.77 3.13 -20.86
C GLN A 230 -17.44 1.88 -20.05
N LEU A 231 -16.55 1.01 -20.53
CA LEU A 231 -16.11 -0.18 -19.78
C LEU A 231 -15.22 0.21 -18.60
N LEU A 232 -14.36 1.21 -18.77
CA LEU A 232 -13.49 1.75 -17.74
C LEU A 232 -14.31 2.44 -16.65
N ASP A 233 -15.29 3.28 -17.03
CA ASP A 233 -16.26 3.87 -16.11
C ASP A 233 -17.07 2.80 -15.37
N LYS A 234 -17.46 1.72 -16.06
CA LYS A 234 -18.21 0.61 -15.45
C LYS A 234 -17.34 -0.21 -14.48
N LEU A 235 -16.05 -0.39 -14.76
CA LEU A 235 -15.09 -1.06 -13.88
C LEU A 235 -14.69 -0.18 -12.69
N GLU A 236 -14.52 1.13 -12.89
CA GLU A 236 -14.31 2.10 -11.81
C GLU A 236 -15.54 2.21 -10.91
N CYS A 237 -16.76 2.11 -11.47
CA CYS A 237 -18.01 2.06 -10.70
C CYS A 237 -18.32 0.67 -10.12
N GLN A 238 -17.64 -0.39 -10.58
CA GLN A 238 -17.72 -1.76 -10.08
C GLN A 238 -16.40 -2.23 -9.43
N SER A 239 -15.62 -1.32 -8.84
CA SER A 239 -14.74 -1.76 -7.76
C SER A 239 -15.63 -2.50 -6.76
N PRO A 240 -15.36 -3.78 -6.41
CA PRO A 240 -16.13 -4.43 -5.35
C PRO A 240 -16.11 -3.47 -4.18
N LYS A 241 -17.30 -3.14 -3.65
CA LYS A 241 -17.41 -2.34 -2.44
C LYS A 241 -16.81 -3.18 -1.31
N LEU A 242 -15.49 -3.21 -1.25
CA LEU A 242 -14.77 -3.57 -0.06
C LEU A 242 -15.16 -2.46 0.89
N GLU A 243 -16.14 -2.76 1.76
CA GLU A 243 -16.35 -1.92 2.92
C GLU A 243 -14.95 -1.74 3.55
N PRO A 244 -14.54 -0.51 3.87
CA PRO A 244 -13.35 -0.30 4.68
C PRO A 244 -13.40 -1.30 5.83
N LEU A 245 -12.29 -1.99 6.11
CA LEU A 245 -12.18 -2.84 7.28
C LEU A 245 -12.70 -2.01 8.45
N LYS A 246 -13.91 -2.32 8.93
CA LYS A 246 -14.35 -1.81 10.20
C LYS A 246 -13.43 -2.51 11.17
N GLU A 247 -12.40 -1.81 11.62
CA GLU A 247 -11.84 -2.09 12.93
C GLU A 247 -13.00 -1.88 13.89
N ASP A 248 -13.78 -2.95 14.09
CA ASP A 248 -14.69 -3.00 15.20
C ASP A 248 -13.79 -2.83 16.42
N THR A 249 -13.88 -1.66 17.04
CA THR A 249 -13.34 -1.35 18.37
C THR A 249 -14.11 -2.16 19.42
N LEU A 250 -14.15 -3.47 19.23
CA LEU A 250 -14.70 -4.44 20.14
C LEU A 250 -13.56 -5.38 20.50
N ALA A 251 -12.58 -4.83 21.23
CA ALA A 251 -11.77 -5.63 22.14
C ALA A 251 -12.62 -6.42 23.16
N SER A 252 -13.95 -6.29 23.15
CA SER A 252 -14.90 -7.10 23.92
C SER A 252 -15.45 -8.35 23.19
N THR A 253 -15.30 -8.51 21.86
CA THR A 253 -15.78 -9.70 21.11
C THR A 253 -14.75 -10.82 20.94
N TYR A 254 -13.60 -10.77 21.63
CA TYR A 254 -12.75 -11.98 21.77
C TYR A 254 -13.46 -13.12 22.52
N LYS A 255 -14.65 -12.90 23.08
CA LYS A 255 -15.43 -13.91 23.80
C LYS A 255 -15.93 -15.09 22.94
N SER A 256 -15.75 -15.09 21.62
CA SER A 256 -16.26 -16.22 20.80
C SER A 256 -15.47 -16.53 19.52
N ASN A 257 -14.17 -16.26 19.42
CA ASN A 257 -13.43 -16.66 18.22
C ASN A 257 -13.26 -18.19 18.16
N ILE A 258 -13.55 -18.79 17.00
CA ILE A 258 -13.34 -20.21 16.72
C ILE A 258 -11.97 -20.35 16.06
N LEU A 259 -11.22 -21.38 16.45
CA LEU A 259 -9.96 -21.74 15.79
C LEU A 259 -10.23 -22.78 14.70
N LEU A 260 -9.95 -22.45 13.44
CA LEU A 260 -9.87 -23.42 12.36
C LEU A 260 -8.43 -23.93 12.25
N VAL A 261 -8.27 -25.24 12.28
CA VAL A 261 -7.00 -25.93 12.06
C VAL A 261 -7.14 -26.76 10.79
N GLN A 262 -6.30 -26.48 9.80
CA GLN A 262 -6.19 -27.24 8.57
C GLN A 262 -4.93 -28.08 8.62
N ARG A 263 -5.07 -29.39 8.42
CA ARG A 263 -3.98 -30.37 8.46
C ARG A 263 -3.91 -31.09 7.13
N GLN A 264 -2.80 -30.96 6.43
CA GLN A 264 -2.56 -31.57 5.13
C GLN A 264 -1.52 -32.68 5.26
N MET A 265 -1.90 -33.85 4.79
CA MET A 265 -1.20 -35.12 4.96
C MET A 265 -1.04 -35.80 3.61
N ALA A 266 0.19 -35.82 3.07
CA ALA A 266 0.55 -36.59 1.87
C ALA A 266 1.03 -37.98 2.30
N VAL A 267 0.25 -39.00 1.97
CA VAL A 267 0.40 -40.41 2.40
C VAL A 267 1.13 -41.17 1.31
N THR A 268 2.01 -42.10 1.69
CA THR A 268 2.64 -42.97 0.70
C THR A 268 1.61 -43.87 0.01
N ASP A 269 1.84 -44.21 -1.26
CA ASP A 269 0.92 -45.08 -2.02
C ASP A 269 0.75 -46.48 -1.40
N LYS A 270 1.69 -46.92 -0.56
CA LYS A 270 1.66 -48.23 0.10
C LYS A 270 0.70 -48.27 1.29
N ASP A 271 0.60 -47.15 2.02
CA ASP A 271 -0.15 -47.07 3.27
C ASP A 271 -1.53 -46.41 3.09
N LEU A 272 -1.89 -46.05 1.86
CA LEU A 272 -3.10 -45.29 1.53
C LEU A 272 -4.41 -45.98 1.95
N ASP A 273 -4.46 -47.31 1.82
CA ASP A 273 -5.64 -48.11 2.20
C ASP A 273 -5.79 -48.21 3.73
N ASP A 274 -4.68 -48.36 4.45
CA ASP A 274 -4.65 -48.47 5.92
C ASP A 274 -4.86 -47.10 6.59
N PHE A 275 -4.30 -46.04 6.01
CA PHE A 275 -4.38 -44.67 6.54
C PHE A 275 -5.82 -44.18 6.71
N GLY A 276 -6.72 -44.55 5.80
CA GLY A 276 -8.13 -44.17 5.89
C GLY A 276 -8.81 -44.65 7.18
N GLY A 277 -8.47 -45.85 7.65
CA GLY A 277 -8.99 -46.41 8.90
C GLY A 277 -8.45 -45.67 10.13
N PHE A 278 -7.16 -45.38 10.16
CA PHE A 278 -6.52 -44.62 11.24
C PHE A 278 -7.02 -43.18 11.32
N LEU A 279 -7.16 -42.53 10.17
CA LEU A 279 -7.72 -41.19 10.08
C LEU A 279 -9.15 -41.15 10.59
N LYS A 280 -9.98 -42.13 10.23
CA LYS A 280 -11.34 -42.23 10.74
C LYS A 280 -11.38 -42.40 12.26
N SER A 281 -10.55 -43.29 12.82
CA SER A 281 -10.47 -43.47 14.27
C SER A 281 -10.05 -42.18 15.00
N TYR A 282 -9.17 -41.39 14.41
CA TYR A 282 -8.78 -40.09 14.96
C TYR A 282 -9.92 -39.06 14.88
N VAL A 283 -10.63 -39.01 13.74
CA VAL A 283 -11.80 -38.14 13.56
C VAL A 283 -12.90 -38.46 14.57
N ASP A 284 -13.18 -39.74 14.78
CA ASP A 284 -14.20 -40.20 15.75
C ASP A 284 -13.81 -39.78 17.18
N ALA A 285 -12.53 -39.95 17.55
CA ALA A 285 -12.01 -39.54 18.85
C ALA A 285 -11.99 -38.01 19.05
N THR A 286 -11.73 -37.26 17.96
CA THR A 286 -11.70 -35.80 17.96
C THR A 286 -13.11 -35.21 18.03
N SER A 287 -14.07 -35.79 17.30
CA SER A 287 -15.48 -35.36 17.27
C SER A 287 -16.21 -35.64 18.59
N THR A 288 -15.66 -36.52 19.43
CA THR A 288 -16.18 -36.80 20.78
C THR A 288 -15.72 -35.75 21.81
N GLN A 289 -14.76 -34.87 21.46
CA GLN A 289 -14.29 -33.83 22.37
C GLN A 289 -15.30 -32.68 22.48
N PRO A 290 -15.71 -32.27 23.69
CA PRO A 290 -16.74 -31.25 23.86
C PRO A 290 -16.32 -29.86 23.34
N GLU A 291 -15.02 -29.57 23.29
CA GLU A 291 -14.47 -28.32 22.78
C GLU A 291 -14.18 -28.35 21.28
N ASN A 292 -14.34 -29.51 20.62
CA ASN A 292 -14.32 -29.64 19.18
C ASN A 292 -15.73 -29.40 18.63
N LEU A 293 -15.85 -28.43 17.73
CA LEU A 293 -17.14 -28.03 17.15
C LEU A 293 -17.47 -28.84 15.91
N HIS A 294 -16.45 -29.24 15.15
CA HIS A 294 -16.62 -30.03 13.93
C HIS A 294 -15.26 -30.55 13.42
N VAL A 295 -15.29 -31.70 12.75
CA VAL A 295 -14.18 -32.22 11.97
C VAL A 295 -14.68 -32.61 10.59
N SER A 296 -13.97 -32.17 9.56
CA SER A 296 -14.23 -32.57 8.17
C SER A 296 -12.94 -33.09 7.53
N VAL A 297 -13.05 -34.13 6.71
CA VAL A 297 -11.92 -34.74 6.01
C VAL A 297 -12.22 -34.79 4.52
N GLN A 298 -11.27 -34.34 3.72
CA GLN A 298 -11.32 -34.35 2.27
C GLN A 298 -10.11 -35.09 1.70
N LYS A 299 -10.36 -36.12 0.87
CA LYS A 299 -9.33 -36.74 0.03
C LYS A 299 -9.23 -35.97 -1.29
N LEU A 300 -8.03 -35.54 -1.68
CA LEU A 300 -7.83 -34.86 -2.95
C LEU A 300 -7.93 -35.85 -4.12
N PRO A 301 -8.74 -35.56 -5.16
CA PRO A 301 -8.87 -36.45 -6.31
C PRO A 301 -7.55 -36.55 -7.06
N GLY A 302 -7.12 -37.77 -7.37
CA GLY A 302 -5.89 -38.05 -8.13
C GLY A 302 -4.59 -37.82 -7.35
N LYS A 303 -4.64 -37.60 -6.03
CA LYS A 303 -3.46 -37.49 -5.17
C LYS A 303 -3.62 -38.36 -3.92
N SER A 304 -2.51 -38.90 -3.43
CA SER A 304 -2.42 -39.62 -2.15
C SER A 304 -2.38 -38.62 -0.97
N CYS A 305 -3.30 -37.63 -0.97
CA CYS A 305 -3.27 -36.51 -0.04
C CYS A 305 -4.65 -36.29 0.60
N TYR A 306 -4.64 -36.11 1.92
CA TYR A 306 -5.80 -35.84 2.74
C TYR A 306 -5.68 -34.44 3.36
N ILE A 307 -6.80 -33.73 3.42
CA ILE A 307 -6.93 -32.46 4.12
C ILE A 307 -7.99 -32.64 5.20
N MET A 308 -7.62 -32.36 6.44
CA MET A 308 -8.52 -32.40 7.59
C MET A 308 -8.71 -30.97 8.13
N TYR A 309 -9.96 -30.62 8.40
CA TYR A 309 -10.36 -29.34 8.97
C TYR A 309 -10.96 -29.62 10.34
N GLU A 310 -10.33 -29.09 11.39
CA GLU A 310 -10.80 -29.18 12.76
C GLU A 310 -11.22 -27.79 13.25
N PHE A 311 -12.44 -27.67 13.76
CA PHE A 311 -12.97 -26.45 14.33
C PHE A 311 -12.96 -26.56 15.84
N TRP A 312 -12.19 -25.72 16.51
CA TRP A 312 -12.01 -25.72 17.96
C TRP A 312 -12.60 -24.47 18.59
N GLN A 313 -13.17 -24.61 19.78
CA GLN A 313 -13.72 -23.49 20.53
C GLN A 313 -12.67 -22.40 20.79
N ASP A 314 -11.43 -22.77 21.07
CA ASP A 314 -10.31 -21.85 21.22
C ASP A 314 -8.96 -22.58 21.07
N ARG A 315 -7.87 -21.81 21.11
CA ARG A 315 -6.51 -22.33 20.98
C ARG A 315 -6.08 -23.20 22.16
N ILE A 316 -6.61 -22.95 23.35
CA ILE A 316 -6.23 -23.69 24.56
C ILE A 316 -6.82 -25.10 24.47
N SER A 317 -8.08 -25.24 24.05
CA SER A 317 -8.72 -26.52 23.80
C SER A 317 -7.97 -27.37 22.78
N TRP A 318 -7.59 -26.80 21.63
CA TRP A 318 -6.80 -27.50 20.62
C TRP A 318 -5.44 -27.95 21.16
N MET A 319 -4.70 -27.05 21.82
CA MET A 319 -3.39 -27.40 22.40
C MET A 319 -3.50 -28.47 23.48
N SER A 320 -4.56 -28.44 24.28
CA SER A 320 -4.85 -29.49 25.27
C SER A 320 -5.11 -30.83 24.58
N TYR A 321 -5.92 -30.85 23.52
CA TYR A 321 -6.20 -32.05 22.76
C TYR A 321 -4.95 -32.64 22.09
N LEU A 322 -4.03 -31.82 21.60
CA LEU A 322 -2.75 -32.29 21.07
C LEU A 322 -1.92 -33.07 22.09
N GLN A 323 -2.14 -32.85 23.39
CA GLN A 323 -1.49 -33.58 24.47
C GLN A 323 -2.21 -34.88 24.87
N SER A 324 -3.41 -35.13 24.34
CA SER A 324 -4.16 -36.35 24.59
C SER A 324 -3.50 -37.59 24.00
N ASP A 325 -3.82 -38.76 24.55
CA ASP A 325 -3.32 -40.04 24.04
C ASP A 325 -3.78 -40.30 22.61
N SER A 326 -5.03 -39.98 22.28
CA SER A 326 -5.57 -40.12 20.91
C SER A 326 -4.77 -39.32 19.89
N SER A 327 -4.43 -38.06 20.21
CA SER A 327 -3.62 -37.22 19.34
C SER A 327 -2.17 -37.70 19.24
N LYS A 328 -1.56 -38.11 20.35
CA LYS A 328 -0.18 -38.61 20.35
C LYS A 328 -0.02 -39.91 19.60
N VAL A 329 -0.99 -40.83 19.74
CA VAL A 329 -1.02 -42.09 19.00
C VAL A 329 -1.14 -41.80 17.50
N PHE A 330 -2.07 -40.92 17.11
CA PHE A 330 -2.22 -40.51 15.72
C PHE A 330 -0.95 -39.86 15.16
N GLN A 331 -0.36 -38.89 15.87
CA GLN A 331 0.88 -38.21 15.46
C GLN A 331 2.07 -39.16 15.29
N ARG A 332 2.20 -40.18 16.15
CA ARG A 332 3.24 -41.19 15.99
C ARG A 332 3.00 -42.04 14.75
N HIS A 333 1.74 -42.41 14.51
CA HIS A 333 1.38 -43.30 13.43
C HIS A 333 1.55 -42.65 12.05
N ILE A 334 1.19 -41.37 11.92
CA ILE A 334 1.32 -40.66 10.65
C ILE A 334 2.79 -40.43 10.24
N ILE A 335 3.73 -40.35 11.19
CA ILE A 335 5.16 -40.15 10.85
C ILE A 335 5.68 -41.24 9.90
N ASP A 336 5.24 -42.47 10.08
CA ASP A 336 5.71 -43.61 9.29
C ASP A 336 4.94 -43.79 7.96
N MET A 337 3.76 -43.17 7.82
CA MET A 337 2.86 -43.32 6.68
C MET A 337 2.88 -42.14 5.69
N LEU A 338 3.49 -41.01 6.06
CA LEU A 338 3.51 -39.81 5.22
C LEU A 338 4.75 -39.78 4.31
N GLU A 339 4.56 -39.35 3.06
CA GLU A 339 5.63 -39.09 2.09
C GLU A 339 6.41 -37.82 2.46
N ASP A 340 5.69 -36.78 2.90
CA ASP A 340 6.22 -35.50 3.34
C ASP A 340 5.75 -35.15 4.77
N THR A 341 6.48 -34.26 5.45
CA THR A 341 6.04 -33.77 6.76
C THR A 341 4.66 -33.12 6.68
N GLU A 342 3.81 -33.43 7.67
CA GLU A 342 2.49 -32.83 7.80
C GLU A 342 2.55 -31.28 7.77
N VAL A 343 1.67 -30.66 6.98
CA VAL A 343 1.52 -29.21 6.93
C VAL A 343 0.29 -28.80 7.74
N VAL A 344 0.50 -27.97 8.77
CA VAL A 344 -0.56 -27.47 9.64
C VAL A 344 -0.71 -25.96 9.48
N SER A 345 -1.92 -25.50 9.17
CA SER A 345 -2.29 -24.08 9.06
C SER A 345 -3.41 -23.76 10.03
N THR A 346 -3.37 -22.59 10.66
CA THR A 346 -4.37 -22.16 11.65
C THR A 346 -4.93 -20.79 11.31
N MET A 347 -6.24 -20.62 11.46
CA MET A 347 -6.95 -19.37 11.22
C MET A 347 -7.97 -19.10 12.34
N LEU A 348 -8.04 -17.87 12.83
CA LEU A 348 -9.08 -17.44 13.77
C LEU A 348 -10.30 -16.92 12.98
N ILE A 349 -11.47 -17.49 13.29
CA ILE A 349 -12.75 -17.13 12.66
C ILE A 349 -13.63 -16.44 13.70
N PRO A 350 -14.22 -15.27 13.39
CA PRO A 350 -15.17 -14.62 14.28
C PRO A 350 -16.36 -15.51 14.65
N GLY A 351 -16.73 -15.57 15.93
CA GLY A 351 -17.80 -16.43 16.45
C GLY A 351 -19.20 -16.17 15.92
N VAL A 352 -19.42 -15.05 15.24
CA VAL A 352 -20.71 -14.72 14.61
C VAL A 352 -21.10 -15.70 13.50
N TYR A 353 -20.14 -16.45 12.94
CA TYR A 353 -20.37 -17.49 11.93
C TYR A 353 -20.80 -18.85 12.51
N ARG A 354 -20.85 -18.98 13.85
CA ARG A 354 -21.23 -20.22 14.55
C ARG A 354 -22.68 -20.65 14.28
N TYR A 355 -23.52 -19.74 13.78
CA TYR A 355 -24.96 -19.95 13.54
C TYR A 355 -25.36 -20.39 12.12
N MET A 356 -24.43 -20.45 11.15
CA MET A 356 -24.83 -20.62 9.74
C MET A 356 -24.56 -22.01 9.14
N HIS A 357 -23.72 -22.88 9.72
CA HIS A 357 -23.18 -23.99 8.91
C HIS A 357 -22.88 -25.35 9.58
N PHE A 358 -23.36 -25.64 10.79
CA PHE A 358 -23.16 -26.99 11.37
C PHE A 358 -24.40 -27.90 11.33
N GLU A 359 -25.53 -27.46 10.76
CA GLU A 359 -26.65 -28.34 10.40
C GLU A 359 -26.56 -28.74 8.92
N ALA A 360 -25.79 -29.78 8.62
CA ALA A 360 -26.01 -30.67 7.48
C ALA A 360 -25.01 -31.84 7.53
N SER A 361 -25.34 -32.90 8.27
CA SER A 361 -25.19 -34.31 7.89
C SER A 361 -25.63 -35.20 9.04
#